data_AF-A0A7V8AL26-F1
#
_entry.id   AF-A0A7V8AL26-F1
#
_cell.length_a   1.000
_cell.length_b   1.000
_cell.length_c   1.000
_cell.angle_alpha   90.00
_cell.angle_beta   90.00
_cell.angle_gamma   90.00
#
_symmetry.space_group_name_H-M   'P 1'
#
loop_
_entity.id
_entity.type
_entity.pdbx_description
1 polymer ?
#
loop_
_entity_poly.entity_id
_entity_poly.type
_entity_poly.pdbx_seq_one_letter_code
_entity_poly.pdbx_strand_id
1 'polypeptide(L)' 'MFLHSHYCVPIQTEEALLGVLTLYLPPCHLGEVVVERFVAMVADTLAMVMRHAQAAEALRQTHEELELLIDLITRRLDL' A
#
# COMPACT_ATOMS: atom_id res chain seq x y z
N MET A 1 2.46 -31.92 -14.52
CA MET A 1 2.34 -30.74 -13.62
C MET A 1 3.41 -29.76 -14.07
N PHE A 2 3.04 -28.72 -14.82
CA PHE A 2 4.01 -27.73 -15.30
C PHE A 2 4.43 -26.83 -14.14
N LEU A 3 5.74 -26.77 -13.87
CA LEU A 3 6.33 -25.87 -12.88
C LEU A 3 6.19 -24.44 -13.41
N HIS A 4 5.23 -23.67 -12.87
CA HIS A 4 5.09 -22.25 -13.17
C HIS A 4 6.10 -21.48 -12.33
N SER A 5 6.85 -20.60 -12.96
CA SER A 5 7.75 -19.69 -12.25
C SER A 5 6.93 -18.56 -11.63
N HIS A 6 7.22 -18.17 -10.39
CA HIS A 6 6.55 -17.05 -9.75
C HIS A 6 7.54 -16.21 -8.96
N TYR A 7 7.36 -14.89 -9.00
CA TYR A 7 8.05 -13.97 -8.09
C TYR A 7 7.09 -13.60 -6.97
N CYS A 8 7.55 -13.75 -5.74
CA CYS A 8 6.82 -13.37 -4.54
C CYS A 8 7.71 -12.40 -3.76
N VAL A 9 7.35 -11.13 -3.74
CA VAL A 9 8.11 -10.09 -3.03
C VAL A 9 7.20 -9.37 -2.03
N PRO A 10 7.69 -9.03 -0.84
CA PRO A 10 6.93 -8.24 0.11
C PRO A 10 6.81 -6.79 -0.38
N ILE A 11 5.63 -6.19 -0.16
CA ILE A 11 5.44 -4.75 -0.26
C ILE A 11 5.53 -4.22 1.18
N GLN A 12 6.60 -3.51 1.51
CA GLN A 12 6.87 -3.10 2.89
C GLN A 12 7.59 -1.75 2.95
N THR A 13 7.45 -1.06 4.08
CA THR A 13 8.36 0.01 4.49
C THR A 13 9.39 -0.52 5.49
N GLU A 14 10.31 0.33 5.93
CA GLU A 14 11.19 0.02 7.06
C GLU A 14 10.42 -0.35 8.35
N GLU A 15 9.19 0.15 8.50
CA GLU A 15 8.39 0.05 9.72
C GLU A 15 7.35 -1.07 9.68
N ALA A 16 6.86 -1.45 8.50
CA ALA A 16 5.69 -2.30 8.37
C ALA A 16 5.62 -3.08 7.04
N LEU A 17 5.15 -4.33 7.13
CA LEU A 17 4.69 -5.09 5.97
C LEU A 17 3.28 -4.62 5.57
N LEU A 18 3.13 -4.14 4.34
CA LEU A 18 1.87 -3.62 3.81
C LEU A 18 1.11 -4.64 2.96
N GLY A 19 1.83 -5.62 2.40
CA GLY A 19 1.25 -6.67 1.56
C GLY A 19 2.30 -7.50 0.84
N VAL A 20 1.87 -8.24 -0.18
CA VAL A 20 2.74 -9.09 -1.00
C VAL A 20 2.37 -8.92 -2.46
N LEU A 21 3.38 -8.77 -3.33
CA LEU A 21 3.24 -8.79 -4.78
C LEU A 21 3.63 -10.18 -5.30
N THR A 22 2.68 -10.87 -5.93
CA THR A 22 2.90 -12.17 -6.56
C THR A 22 2.69 -12.05 -8.07
N LEU A 23 3.72 -12.39 -8.85
CA LEU A 23 3.66 -12.45 -10.30
C LEU A 23 3.76 -13.91 -10.77
N TYR A 24 2.76 -14.35 -11.53
CA TYR A 24 2.76 -15.67 -12.15
C TYR A 24 3.31 -15.58 -13.57
N LEU A 25 4.30 -16.41 -13.90
CA LEU A 25 4.93 -16.44 -15.21
C LEU A 25 4.66 -17.75 -15.93
N PRO A 26 4.67 -17.74 -17.27
CA PRO A 26 4.72 -18.95 -18.06
C PRO A 26 5.90 -19.86 -17.65
N PRO A 27 5.80 -21.18 -17.88
CA PRO A 27 6.91 -22.11 -17.63
C PRO A 27 8.17 -21.69 -18.40
N CYS A 28 9.35 -22.04 -17.85
CA CYS A 28 10.69 -21.81 -18.42
C CYS A 28 11.35 -20.45 -18.16
N HIS A 29 10.81 -19.59 -17.30
CA HIS A 29 11.53 -18.41 -16.82
C HIS A 29 12.38 -18.79 -15.59
N LEU A 30 13.67 -19.09 -15.82
CA LEU A 30 14.67 -19.27 -14.77
C LEU A 30 14.94 -17.91 -14.12
N GLY A 31 14.91 -17.84 -12.79
CA GLY A 31 15.06 -16.60 -12.02
C GLY A 31 16.25 -15.76 -12.48
N GLU A 32 15.94 -14.64 -13.13
CA GLU A 32 16.95 -13.66 -13.51
C GLU A 32 17.06 -12.65 -12.37
N VAL A 33 18.27 -12.51 -11.79
CA VAL A 33 18.55 -11.56 -10.71
C VAL A 33 18.17 -10.12 -11.08
N VAL A 34 18.19 -9.79 -12.38
CA VAL A 34 17.72 -8.50 -12.89
C VAL A 34 16.21 -8.34 -12.71
N VAL A 35 15.45 -9.39 -13.02
CA VAL A 35 13.99 -9.40 -12.86
C VAL A 35 13.61 -9.38 -11.39
N GLU A 36 14.28 -10.15 -10.52
CA GLU A 36 14.04 -10.10 -9.07
C GLU A 36 14.23 -8.69 -8.51
N ARG A 37 15.33 -8.02 -8.89
CA ARG A 37 15.57 -6.61 -8.49
C ARG A 37 14.52 -5.67 -9.05
N PHE A 38 14.08 -5.86 -10.29
CA PHE A 38 13.03 -5.05 -10.88
C PHE A 38 11.71 -5.20 -10.11
N VAL A 39 11.31 -6.43 -9.81
CA VAL A 39 10.07 -6.72 -9.07
C VAL A 39 10.15 -6.17 -7.64
N ALA A 40 11.33 -6.24 -7.00
CA ALA A 40 11.56 -5.59 -5.70
C ALA A 40 11.41 -4.06 -5.78
N MET A 41 12.01 -3.39 -6.77
CA MET A 41 11.86 -1.93 -6.94
C MET A 41 10.41 -1.51 -7.18
N VAL A 42 9.64 -2.33 -7.92
CA VAL A 42 8.20 -2.12 -8.10
C VAL A 42 7.48 -2.23 -6.76
N ALA A 43 7.79 -3.24 -5.94
CA ALA A 43 7.20 -3.40 -4.62
C ALA A 43 7.54 -2.24 -3.67
N ASP A 44 8.79 -1.75 -3.68
CA ASP A 44 9.20 -0.58 -2.89
C ASP A 44 8.43 0.69 -3.30
N THR A 45 8.24 0.88 -4.61
CA THR A 45 7.45 2.00 -5.14
C THR A 45 5.99 1.90 -4.71
N LEU A 46 5.40 0.70 -4.80
CA LEU A 46 4.04 0.44 -4.34
C LEU A 46 3.90 0.73 -2.84
N ALA A 47 4.89 0.36 -2.03
CA ALA A 47 4.87 0.62 -0.59
C ALA A 47 4.79 2.14 -0.30
N MET A 48 5.58 2.94 -1.02
CA MET A 48 5.56 4.40 -0.90
C MET A 48 4.18 4.98 -1.28
N VAL A 49 3.61 4.54 -2.41
CA VAL A 49 2.29 5.00 -2.87
C VAL A 49 1.19 4.61 -1.89
N MET A 50 1.20 3.37 -1.39
CA MET A 50 0.22 2.88 -0.42
C MET A 50 0.28 3.68 0.88
N ARG A 51 1.48 3.95 1.41
CA ARG A 51 1.64 4.77 2.61
C ARG A 51 1.17 6.20 2.40
N HIS A 52 1.48 6.79 1.25
CA HIS A 52 1.00 8.14 0.92
C HIS A 52 -0.53 8.19 0.87
N ALA A 53 -1.17 7.22 0.20
CA ALA A 53 -2.62 7.14 0.13
C ALA A 53 -3.27 6.94 1.51
N GLN A 54 -2.70 6.07 2.35
CA GLN A 54 -3.16 5.86 3.73
C GLN A 54 -3.03 7.12 4.58
N ALA A 55 -1.92 7.85 4.48
CA ALA A 55 -1.72 9.09 5.22
C ALA A 55 -2.69 10.19 4.77
N ALA A 56 -2.91 10.33 3.46
CA ALA A 56 -3.87 11.29 2.92
C ALA A 56 -5.32 10.97 3.37
N GLU A 57 -5.69 9.69 3.36
CA GLU A 57 -7.01 9.24 3.80
C GLU A 57 -7.19 9.46 5.32
N ALA A 58 -6.19 9.14 6.13
CA ALA A 58 -6.24 9.39 7.58
C ALA A 58 -6.38 10.89 7.90
N LEU A 59 -5.68 11.76 7.16
CA LEU A 59 -5.81 13.21 7.30
C LEU A 59 -7.23 13.67 6.93
N ARG A 60 -7.78 13.16 5.83
CA ARG A 60 -9.15 13.47 5.38
C ARG A 60 -10.18 13.06 6.44
N GLN A 61 -10.09 11.83 6.94
CA GLN A 61 -10.99 11.32 7.99
C GLN A 61 -10.91 12.15 9.26
N THR A 62 -9.70 12.48 9.72
CA THR A 62 -9.51 13.32 10.91
C THR A 62 -10.13 14.71 10.72
N HIS A 63 -9.97 15.30 9.53
CA HIS A 63 -10.56 16.60 9.22
C HIS A 63 -12.09 16.56 9.25
N GLU A 64 -12.70 15.55 8.62
CA GLU A 64 -14.15 15.34 8.61
C GLU A 64 -14.71 15.13 10.03
N GLU A 65 -14.02 14.36 10.87
CA GLU A 65 -14.39 14.18 12.28
C GLU A 65 -14.35 15.49 13.07
N LEU A 66 -13.33 16.33 12.86
CA LEU A 66 -13.23 17.63 13.52
C LEU A 66 -14.35 18.58 13.08
N GLU A 67 -14.68 18.62 11.79
CA GLU A 67 -15.78 19.43 11.28
C GLU A 67 -17.13 19.03 11.91
N LEU A 68 -17.39 17.73 12.02
CA LEU A 68 -18.60 17.21 12.67
C LEU A 68 -18.65 17.59 14.15
N LEU A 69 -17.52 17.54 14.87
CA LEU A 69 -17.46 17.94 16.27
C LEU A 69 -17.69 19.44 16.45
N ILE A 70 -17.12 20.28 15.58
CA ILE A 70 -17.34 21.72 15.58
C ILE A 70 -18.82 22.05 15.33
N ASP A 71 -19.44 21.43 14.33
CA ASP A 71 -20.86 21.62 14.03
C ASP A 71 -21.74 21.19 15.21
N LEU A 72 -21.45 20.04 15.83
CA LEU A 72 -22.16 19.58 17.02
C LEU A 72 -22.02 20.54 18.20
N ILE A 73 -20.81 21.04 18.48
CA ILE A 73 -20.58 22.00 19.56
C ILE A 73 -21.33 23.31 19.28
N THR A 74 -21.27 23.81 18.05
CA THR A 74 -21.95 25.05 17.64
C THR A 74 -23.45 24.94 17.84
N ARG A 75 -24.06 23.84 17.38
CA ARG A 75 -25.50 23.55 17.57
C ARG A 75 -25.89 23.27 19.03
N ARG A 76 -24.96 22.87 19.89
CA ARG A 76 -25.25 22.63 21.32
C ARG A 76 -25.14 23.90 22.15
N LEU A 77 -24.44 24.92 21.63
CA LEU A 77 -24.22 26.19 22.30
C LEU A 77 -25.20 27.29 21.83
N ASP A 78 -25.97 27.06 20.76
CA ASP A 78 -26.99 27.97 20.20
C ASP A 78 -26.66 29.47 20.41
N LEU A 79 -25.58 29.89 19.74
CA LEU A 79 -25.50 31.21 19.10
C LEU A 79 -26.24 31.14 17.75
#